data_AF-A0A966THR8-F1
#
_entry.id   AF-A0A966THR8-F1
#
_cell.length_a   1.000
_cell.length_b   1.000
_cell.length_c   1.000
_cell.angle_alpha   90.00
_cell.angle_beta   90.00
_cell.angle_gamma   90.00
#
_symmetry.space_group_name_H-M   'P 1'
#
loop_
_entity.id
_entity.type
_entity.pdbx_description
1 polymer ?
#
loop_
_entity_poly.entity_id
_entity_poly.type
_entity_poly.pdbx_seq_one_letter_code
_entity_poly.pdbx_strand_id
1 'polypeptide(L)'
;KITIPVLFKENGQVDVKFEADAYHPKEKIVLEVEAGRGVTNYQFLKDLFQACVMQDVDFFAVAIRQDYGGHNDYKKVVGFFDTIFASNRLTLPLKGILIIGY
;
A
#
# COMPACT_ATOMS: atom_id res chain seq x y z
N LYS A 1 -9.73 -0.11 -10.50
CA LYS A 1 -8.59 0.67 -9.99
C LYS A 1 -8.96 2.16 -10.00
N ILE A 2 -8.55 2.91 -8.97
CA ILE A 2 -8.71 4.35 -8.80
C ILE A 2 -7.36 5.01 -9.06
N THR A 3 -7.32 6.02 -9.92
CA THR A 3 -6.09 6.75 -10.23
C THR A 3 -5.86 7.87 -9.22
N ILE A 4 -4.67 7.91 -8.63
CA ILE A 4 -4.26 8.95 -7.67
C ILE A 4 -3.01 9.67 -8.21
N PRO A 5 -3.02 11.00 -8.32
CA PRO A 5 -1.89 11.75 -8.82
C PRO A 5 -0.71 11.74 -7.85
N VAL A 6 0.49 11.93 -8.40
CA VAL A 6 1.77 11.92 -7.67
C VAL A 6 2.58 13.16 -8.02
N LEU A 7 2.70 13.48 -9.31
CA LEU A 7 3.41 14.68 -9.80
C LEU A 7 2.53 15.44 -10.78
N PHE A 8 2.74 16.75 -10.84
CA PHE A 8 2.03 17.68 -11.70
C PHE A 8 3.03 18.46 -12.57
N LYS A 9 2.66 18.70 -13.84
CA LYS A 9 3.31 19.65 -14.74
C LYS A 9 2.84 21.07 -14.46
N GLU A 10 3.36 22.00 -15.27
CA GLU A 10 2.82 23.34 -15.39
C GLU A 10 1.30 23.34 -15.60
N ASN A 11 0.63 24.33 -15.02
CA ASN A 11 -0.83 24.49 -15.03
C ASN A 11 -1.62 23.34 -14.34
N GLY A 12 -0.99 22.59 -13.44
CA GLY A 12 -1.68 21.59 -12.61
C GLY A 12 -2.12 20.35 -13.38
N GLN A 13 -1.56 20.09 -14.56
CA GLN A 13 -1.82 18.84 -15.29
C GLN A 13 -1.08 17.68 -14.63
N VAL A 14 -1.75 16.56 -14.39
CA VAL A 14 -1.11 15.36 -13.81
C VAL A 14 -0.03 14.83 -14.76
N ASP A 15 1.19 14.66 -14.25
CA ASP A 15 2.33 14.06 -14.97
C ASP A 15 2.44 12.57 -14.65
N VAL A 16 2.54 12.27 -13.35
CA VAL A 16 2.70 10.91 -12.83
C VAL A 16 1.53 10.59 -11.93
N LYS A 17 1.02 9.38 -12.08
CA LYS A 17 -0.11 8.85 -11.34
C LYS A 17 0.08 7.37 -11.08
N PHE A 18 -0.48 6.90 -9.97
CA PHE A 18 -0.54 5.49 -9.63
C PHE A 18 -1.99 5.04 -9.50
N GLU A 19 -2.18 3.72 -9.45
CA GLU A 19 -3.49 3.08 -9.42
C GLU A 19 -3.63 2.29 -8.13
N ALA A 20 -4.73 2.52 -7.41
CA ALA A 20 -5.12 1.77 -6.23
C ALA A 20 -6.34 0.88 -6.49
N ASP A 21 -6.54 -0.20 -5.74
CA ASP A 21 -7.82 -0.95 -5.80
C ASP A 21 -8.99 -0.10 -5.33
N ALA A 22 -8.82 0.61 -4.21
CA ALA A 22 -9.82 1.55 -3.71
C ALA A 22 -9.17 2.74 -2.98
N TYR A 23 -9.93 3.83 -2.88
CA TYR A 23 -9.53 5.04 -2.18
C TYR A 23 -10.72 5.65 -1.43
N HIS A 24 -10.52 5.97 -0.15
CA HIS A 24 -11.49 6.66 0.68
C HIS A 24 -11.10 8.14 0.81
N PRO A 25 -11.78 9.08 0.13
CA PRO A 25 -11.33 10.47 0.02
C PRO A 25 -11.38 11.27 1.33
N LYS A 26 -12.35 11.00 2.21
CA LYS A 26 -12.48 11.73 3.48
C LYS A 26 -11.36 11.38 4.47
N GLU A 27 -11.17 10.10 4.72
CA GLU A 27 -10.15 9.59 5.64
C GLU A 27 -8.78 9.39 4.96
N LYS A 28 -8.68 9.65 3.65
CA LYS A 28 -7.45 9.56 2.86
C LYS A 28 -6.78 8.17 2.92
N ILE A 29 -7.58 7.12 2.79
CA ILE A 29 -7.14 5.73 2.88
C ILE A 29 -7.03 5.13 1.49
N VAL A 30 -5.86 4.59 1.13
CA VAL A 30 -5.71 3.69 -0.02
C VAL A 30 -5.85 2.25 0.45
N LEU A 31 -6.56 1.43 -0.32
CA LEU A 31 -6.67 -0.01 -0.10
C LEU A 31 -6.17 -0.78 -1.32
N GLU A 32 -5.36 -1.81 -1.08
CA GLU A 32 -4.95 -2.82 -2.06
C GLU A 32 -5.37 -4.22 -1.60
N VAL A 33 -5.70 -5.09 -2.55
CA VAL A 33 -6.10 -6.47 -2.28
C VAL A 33 -5.13 -7.43 -2.98
N GLU A 34 -4.36 -8.15 -2.18
CA GLU A 34 -3.29 -9.03 -2.67
C GLU A 34 -3.58 -10.51 -2.36
N ALA A 35 -3.33 -11.36 -3.34
CA ALA A 35 -3.46 -12.81 -3.20
C ALA A 35 -2.35 -13.56 -3.94
N GLY A 36 -1.79 -14.56 -3.27
CA GLY A 36 -0.88 -15.53 -3.87
C GLY A 36 0.39 -14.93 -4.44
N ARG A 37 0.59 -15.05 -5.76
CA ARG A 37 1.85 -14.63 -6.41
C ARG A 37 2.17 -13.15 -6.21
N GLY A 38 1.16 -12.29 -6.00
CA GLY A 38 1.36 -10.88 -5.64
C GLY A 38 2.17 -10.71 -4.36
N VAL A 39 1.83 -11.47 -3.31
CA VAL A 39 2.57 -11.44 -2.03
C VAL A 39 3.95 -12.09 -2.16
N THR A 40 4.05 -13.21 -2.89
CA THR A 40 5.33 -13.89 -3.10
C THR A 40 6.36 -12.99 -3.79
N ASN A 41 5.91 -12.16 -4.74
CA ASN A 41 6.74 -11.20 -5.47
C ASN A 41 6.87 -9.83 -4.78
N TYR A 42 6.43 -9.70 -3.53
CA TYR A 42 6.50 -8.46 -2.75
C TYR A 42 5.75 -7.28 -3.37
N GLN A 43 4.63 -7.54 -4.07
CA GLN A 43 3.81 -6.50 -4.69
C GLN A 43 3.35 -5.46 -3.66
N PHE A 44 2.97 -5.91 -2.45
CA PHE A 44 2.61 -5.03 -1.33
C PHE A 44 3.68 -4.00 -0.94
N LEU A 45 4.98 -4.26 -1.18
CA LEU A 45 6.04 -3.28 -0.92
C LEU A 45 6.05 -2.18 -2.00
N LYS A 46 5.79 -2.55 -3.25
CA LYS A 46 5.61 -1.57 -4.33
C LYS A 46 4.37 -0.72 -4.05
N ASP A 47 3.27 -1.33 -3.63
CA ASP A 47 2.03 -0.57 -3.38
C ASP A 47 2.19 0.32 -2.14
N LEU A 48 2.89 -0.13 -1.10
CA LEU A 48 3.29 0.71 0.03
C LEU A 48 4.08 1.94 -0.44
N PHE A 49 5.09 1.75 -1.29
CA PHE A 49 5.87 2.84 -1.85
C PHE A 49 4.98 3.81 -2.64
N GLN A 50 4.07 3.28 -3.47
CA GLN A 50 3.15 4.11 -4.24
C GLN A 50 2.23 4.92 -3.32
N ALA A 51 1.66 4.31 -2.28
CA ALA A 51 0.85 5.00 -1.28
C ALA A 51 1.63 6.13 -0.56
N CYS A 52 2.93 5.94 -0.32
CA CYS A 52 3.77 6.97 0.30
C CYS A 52 3.96 8.23 -0.56
N VAL A 53 3.76 8.14 -1.88
CA VAL A 53 3.99 9.27 -2.80
C VAL A 53 2.70 9.75 -3.49
N MET A 54 1.59 9.05 -3.29
CA MET A 54 0.28 9.46 -3.77
C MET A 54 -0.20 10.71 -3.02
N GLN A 55 -0.77 11.66 -3.76
CA GLN A 55 -1.34 12.86 -3.17
C GLN A 55 -2.57 12.53 -2.32
N ASP A 56 -2.70 13.23 -1.19
CA ASP A 56 -3.85 13.12 -0.28
C ASP A 56 -4.06 11.70 0.24
N VAL A 57 -2.98 10.96 0.48
CA VAL A 57 -3.03 9.65 1.13
C VAL A 57 -2.36 9.74 2.50
N ASP A 58 -3.14 9.50 3.55
CA ASP A 58 -2.66 9.49 4.93
C ASP A 58 -2.49 8.07 5.48
N PHE A 59 -3.25 7.09 4.95
CA PHE A 59 -3.25 5.72 5.45
C PHE A 59 -3.17 4.72 4.30
N PHE A 60 -2.43 3.64 4.54
CA PHE A 60 -2.34 2.49 3.63
C PHE A 60 -3.00 1.27 4.27
N ALA A 61 -3.96 0.69 3.59
CA ALA A 61 -4.59 -0.57 3.96
C ALA A 61 -4.23 -1.64 2.92
N VAL A 62 -3.93 -2.85 3.38
CA VAL A 62 -3.68 -3.99 2.50
C VAL A 62 -4.43 -5.21 3.00
N ALA A 63 -5.25 -5.80 2.13
CA ALA A 63 -5.95 -7.05 2.40
C ALA A 63 -5.15 -8.20 1.79
N ILE A 64 -4.77 -9.18 2.62
CA ILE A 64 -3.96 -10.33 2.25
C ILE A 64 -4.76 -11.61 2.48
N ARG A 65 -4.81 -12.46 1.45
CA ARG A 65 -5.38 -13.81 1.59
C ARG A 65 -4.55 -14.64 2.57
N GLN A 66 -5.19 -15.23 3.59
CA GLN A 66 -4.51 -15.95 4.67
C GLN A 66 -3.94 -17.31 4.24
N ASP A 67 -4.70 -18.05 3.41
CA ASP A 67 -4.28 -19.33 2.85
C ASP A 67 -4.31 -19.28 1.33
N TYR A 68 -3.13 -19.24 0.75
CA TYR A 68 -2.93 -19.43 -0.68
C TYR A 68 -2.02 -20.63 -0.93
N GLY A 69 -2.64 -21.80 -1.14
CA GLY A 69 -1.89 -23.03 -1.44
C GLY A 69 -1.03 -23.54 -0.30
N GLY A 70 -1.45 -23.31 0.96
CA GLY A 70 -0.71 -23.71 2.16
C GLY A 70 0.34 -22.70 2.64
N HIS A 71 0.50 -21.57 1.94
CA HIS A 71 1.39 -20.48 2.36
C HIS A 71 0.66 -19.47 3.24
N ASN A 72 1.30 -19.09 4.36
CA ASN A 72 0.80 -18.06 5.26
C ASN A 72 1.35 -16.68 4.86
N ASP A 73 0.85 -16.19 3.72
CA ASP A 73 1.24 -14.90 3.13
C ASP A 73 0.94 -13.73 4.08
N TYR A 74 -0.17 -13.80 4.83
CA TYR A 74 -0.53 -12.81 5.83
C TYR A 74 0.57 -12.62 6.88
N LYS A 75 1.03 -13.70 7.53
CA LYS A 75 2.11 -13.61 8.54
C LYS A 75 3.40 -13.08 7.95
N LYS A 76 3.72 -13.44 6.70
CA LYS A 76 4.89 -12.90 6.00
C LYS A 76 4.80 -11.39 5.89
N VAL A 77 3.67 -10.85 5.42
CA VAL A 77 3.45 -9.41 5.27
C VAL A 77 3.52 -8.69 6.61
N VAL A 78 2.90 -9.23 7.67
CA VAL A 78 3.00 -8.68 9.03
C VAL A 78 4.46 -8.54 9.46
N GLY A 79 5.27 -9.60 9.32
CA GLY A 79 6.69 -9.56 9.70
C GLY A 79 7.52 -8.53 8.93
N PHE A 80 7.18 -8.24 7.67
CA PHE A 80 7.83 -7.18 6.90
C PHE A 80 7.51 -5.79 7.47
N PHE A 81 6.24 -5.51 7.73
CA PHE A 81 5.84 -4.23 8.32
C PHE A 81 6.42 -4.05 9.73
N ASP A 82 6.38 -5.08 10.57
CA ASP A 82 7.02 -5.07 11.89
C ASP A 82 8.51 -4.73 11.78
N THR A 83 9.22 -5.27 10.78
CA THR A 83 10.64 -4.98 10.56
C THR A 83 10.86 -3.50 10.19
N ILE A 84 10.01 -2.93 9.32
CA ILE A 84 10.10 -1.51 8.93
C ILE A 84 9.93 -0.63 10.17
N PHE A 85 8.86 -0.85 10.95
CA PHE A 85 8.56 -0.05 12.14
C PHE A 85 9.59 -0.26 13.28
N ALA A 86 10.06 -1.48 13.51
CA ALA A 86 11.06 -1.75 14.53
C ALA A 86 12.42 -1.13 14.21
N SER A 87 12.77 -1.03 12.92
CA SER A 87 14.08 -0.52 12.51
C SER A 87 14.27 0.97 12.80
N ASN A 88 13.20 1.77 12.79
CA ASN A 88 13.22 3.25 12.80
C ASN A 88 14.14 3.89 11.74
N ARG A 89 14.65 3.13 10.77
CA ARG A 89 15.55 3.63 9.71
C ARG A 89 14.79 4.22 8.54
N LEU A 90 13.53 3.85 8.38
CA LEU A 90 12.63 4.34 7.34
C LEU A 90 11.45 5.03 8.00
N THR A 91 11.33 6.34 7.80
CA THR A 91 10.14 7.10 8.21
C THR A 91 9.19 7.16 7.03
N LEU A 92 8.02 6.54 7.17
CA LEU A 92 7.00 6.54 6.13
C LEU A 92 6.16 7.82 6.23
N PRO A 93 5.80 8.48 5.12
CA PRO A 93 4.93 9.65 5.09
C PRO A 93 3.44 9.26 5.24
N LEU A 94 3.15 8.26 6.07
CA LEU A 94 1.81 7.74 6.35
C LEU A 94 1.54 7.83 7.86
N LYS A 95 0.31 8.14 8.24
CA LYS A 95 -0.15 8.17 9.63
C LYS A 95 -0.32 6.76 10.22
N GLY A 96 -0.57 5.76 9.37
CA GLY A 96 -0.72 4.39 9.81
C GLY A 96 -0.88 3.41 8.67
N ILE A 97 -0.68 2.13 8.99
CA ILE A 97 -0.84 1.00 8.07
C ILE A 97 -1.80 0.00 8.71
N LEU A 98 -2.78 -0.46 7.94
CA LEU A 98 -3.73 -1.50 8.33
C LEU A 98 -3.52 -2.75 7.48
N ILE A 99 -3.33 -3.90 8.12
CA ILE A 99 -3.22 -5.19 7.44
C ILE A 99 -4.49 -5.99 7.76
N ILE A 100 -5.19 -6.46 6.73
CA ILE A 100 -6.44 -7.21 6.84
C ILE A 100 -6.18 -8.63 6.33
N GLY A 101 -6.42 -9.65 7.15
CA GLY A 101 -6.38 -11.05 6.72
C GLY A 101 -7.76 -11.53 6.28
N TYR A 102 -7.89 -12.14 5.10
CA TYR A 102 -9.15 -12.73 4.62
C TYR A 102 -9.00 -14.13 4.00
#